data_AF-A0A8J4YVB2-F1
#
_entry.id   AF-A0A8J4YVB2-F1
#
_cell.length_a   1.000
_cell.length_b   1.000
_cell.length_c   1.000
_cell.angle_alpha   90.00
_cell.angle_beta   90.00
_cell.angle_gamma   90.00
#
_symmetry.space_group_name_H-M   'P 1'
#
loop_
_entity.id
_entity.type
_entity.pdbx_description
1 polymer ?
#
loop_
_entity_poly.entity_id
_entity_poly.type
_entity_poly.pdbx_seq_one_letter_code
_entity_poly.pdbx_strand_id
1 'polypeptide(L)'
;MILTRLQWQVGSLHHHIYAYTANKGTTDCITEMLSTISDRKAVVTFMDLEKAFEMASGPVILASLAEKGVQGRLLRWTQDFLSDRQARVILQGTLSDLATFENGTPQGSILSPFLFNILVENLVSLPLGACTKILGYADDLALITTGPWHAQSVQTAITAVGNSYVELGLKINTTKTKAVHFDSQTPRPPPKAPGYQHKLGQQLPLSRHLARLPADLQEIRGRY
;
A
#
# COMPACT_ATOMS: atom_id res chain seq x y z
N MET A 1 -17.67 11.69 16.66
CA MET A 1 -17.94 13.08 16.23
C MET A 1 -16.89 13.62 15.24
N ILE A 2 -15.59 13.49 15.49
CA ILE A 2 -14.54 13.98 14.56
C ILE A 2 -14.45 13.17 13.26
N LEU A 3 -14.32 11.84 13.35
CA LEU A 3 -14.22 10.94 12.18
C LEU A 3 -15.36 11.18 11.17
N THR A 4 -16.60 11.23 11.66
CA THR A 4 -17.79 11.47 10.83
C THR A 4 -17.73 12.82 10.10
N ARG A 5 -17.19 13.87 10.74
CA ARG A 5 -17.05 15.19 10.08
C ARG A 5 -15.93 15.19 9.05
N LEU A 6 -14.82 14.50 9.32
CA LEU A 6 -13.75 14.32 8.35
C LEU A 6 -14.25 13.57 7.12
N GLN A 7 -14.93 12.44 7.32
CA GLN A 7 -15.55 11.67 6.24
C GLN A 7 -16.55 12.51 5.43
N TRP A 8 -17.36 13.34 6.09
CA TRP A 8 -18.30 14.23 5.41
C TRP A 8 -17.61 15.29 4.55
N GLN A 9 -16.53 15.91 5.02
CA GLN A 9 -15.78 16.91 4.25
C GLN A 9 -14.95 16.30 3.12
N VAL A 10 -14.28 15.18 3.39
CA VAL A 10 -13.46 14.46 2.39
C VAL A 10 -14.33 13.84 1.29
N GLY A 11 -15.54 13.40 1.64
CA GLY A 11 -16.40 12.65 0.73
C GLY A 11 -15.89 11.23 0.49
N SER A 12 -16.05 10.74 -0.74
CA SER A 12 -15.63 9.38 -1.10
C SER A 12 -14.12 9.30 -1.33
N LEU A 13 -13.49 8.31 -0.71
CA LEU A 13 -12.13 7.90 -1.06
C LEU A 13 -12.11 7.21 -2.42
N HIS A 14 -10.93 7.14 -3.03
CA HIS A 14 -10.69 6.42 -4.27
C HIS A 14 -11.31 5.01 -4.26
N HIS A 15 -11.94 4.62 -5.38
CA HIS A 15 -12.75 3.41 -5.48
C HIS A 15 -11.96 2.11 -5.25
N HIS A 16 -10.65 2.13 -5.49
CA HIS A 16 -9.74 1.00 -5.21
C HIS A 16 -9.21 0.92 -3.76
N ILE A 17 -9.71 1.74 -2.85
CA ILE A 17 -9.49 1.55 -1.40
C ILE A 17 -10.65 0.73 -0.84
N TYR A 18 -10.32 -0.41 -0.23
CA TYR A 18 -11.30 -1.38 0.27
C TYR A 18 -11.34 -1.46 1.79
N ALA A 19 -10.18 -1.50 2.46
CA ALA A 19 -10.16 -1.59 3.92
C ALA A 19 -10.74 -0.33 4.56
N TYR A 20 -11.35 -0.52 5.74
CA TYR A 20 -11.91 0.56 6.57
C TYR A 20 -12.89 1.49 5.84
N THR A 21 -13.46 1.02 4.72
CA THR A 21 -14.41 1.75 3.90
C THR A 21 -15.77 1.10 4.04
N ALA A 22 -16.81 1.90 4.31
CA ALA A 22 -18.16 1.37 4.49
C ALA A 22 -18.60 0.60 3.23
N ASN A 23 -19.24 -0.55 3.45
CA ASN A 23 -19.77 -1.44 2.39
C ASN A 23 -18.70 -2.01 1.43
N LYS A 24 -17.44 -2.06 1.85
CA LYS A 24 -16.37 -2.79 1.14
C LYS A 24 -15.69 -3.76 2.09
N GLY A 25 -15.33 -4.92 1.58
CA GLY A 25 -14.61 -5.94 2.31
C GLY A 25 -13.54 -6.61 1.45
N THR A 26 -12.92 -7.63 2.03
CA THR A 26 -11.88 -8.43 1.37
C THR A 26 -12.40 -9.08 0.08
N THR A 27 -13.65 -9.55 0.09
CA THR A 27 -14.29 -10.18 -1.08
C THR A 27 -14.37 -9.24 -2.28
N ASP A 28 -14.68 -7.96 -2.06
CA ASP A 28 -14.77 -6.98 -3.14
C ASP A 28 -13.39 -6.72 -3.76
N CYS A 29 -12.36 -6.56 -2.92
CA CYS A 29 -10.98 -6.36 -3.37
C CYS A 29 -10.47 -7.56 -4.19
N ILE A 30 -10.70 -8.77 -3.69
CA ILE A 30 -10.30 -10.00 -4.39
C ILE A 30 -11.10 -10.17 -5.68
N THR A 31 -12.40 -9.88 -5.68
CA THR A 31 -13.24 -9.96 -6.88
C THR A 31 -12.78 -8.99 -7.95
N GLU A 32 -12.44 -7.75 -7.59
CA GLU A 32 -11.88 -6.77 -8.54
C GLU A 32 -10.51 -7.20 -9.08
N MET A 33 -9.65 -7.79 -8.24
CA MET A 33 -8.37 -8.34 -8.69
C MET A 33 -8.59 -9.47 -9.70
N LEU A 34 -9.43 -10.45 -9.36
CA LEU A 34 -9.73 -11.61 -10.20
C LEU A 34 -10.39 -11.20 -11.52
N SER A 35 -11.33 -10.26 -11.49
CA SER A 35 -11.97 -9.72 -12.70
C SER A 35 -10.97 -8.99 -13.59
N THR A 36 -10.02 -8.26 -13.00
CA THR A 36 -8.99 -7.52 -13.74
C THR A 36 -8.02 -8.45 -14.46
N ILE A 37 -7.69 -9.60 -13.86
CA ILE A 37 -6.73 -10.56 -14.43
C ILE A 37 -7.38 -11.67 -15.28
N SER A 38 -8.69 -11.91 -15.15
CA SER A 38 -9.39 -12.97 -15.88
C SER A 38 -9.19 -12.83 -17.40
N ASP A 39 -8.84 -13.95 -18.04
CA ASP A 39 -8.59 -14.07 -19.48
C ASP A 39 -7.54 -13.11 -20.07
N ARG A 40 -6.70 -12.52 -19.20
CA ARG A 40 -5.68 -11.55 -19.60
C ARG A 40 -4.29 -12.03 -19.20
N LYS A 41 -3.29 -11.59 -19.96
CA LYS A 41 -1.91 -11.63 -19.48
C LYS A 41 -1.73 -10.52 -18.45
N ALA A 42 -1.28 -10.88 -17.27
CA ALA A 42 -1.15 -9.94 -16.16
C ALA A 42 0.06 -10.25 -15.27
N VAL A 43 0.57 -9.21 -14.61
CA VAL A 43 1.42 -9.36 -13.42
C VAL A 43 0.69 -8.73 -12.25
N VAL A 44 0.60 -9.47 -11.14
CA VAL A 44 0.14 -8.92 -9.86
C VAL A 44 1.33 -8.87 -8.93
N THR A 45 1.69 -7.69 -8.46
CA THR A 45 2.73 -7.48 -7.44
C THR A 45 2.06 -7.12 -6.13
N PHE A 46 2.09 -8.06 -5.18
CA PHE A 46 1.65 -7.88 -3.80
C PHE A 46 2.77 -7.19 -3.04
N MET A 47 2.56 -5.94 -2.67
CA MET A 47 3.49 -5.10 -1.92
C MET A 47 3.09 -5.07 -0.46
N ASP A 48 4.06 -5.30 0.40
CA ASP A 48 3.92 -5.28 1.87
C ASP A 48 4.62 -4.03 2.40
N LEU A 49 3.95 -3.30 3.30
CA LEU A 49 4.49 -2.12 3.96
C LEU A 49 5.19 -2.49 5.26
N GLU A 50 6.41 -1.98 5.48
CA GLU A 50 7.02 -2.07 6.80
C GLU A 50 6.33 -1.11 7.77
N LYS A 51 5.71 -1.65 8.83
CA LYS A 51 5.19 -0.88 9.97
C LYS A 51 4.34 0.33 9.52
N ALA A 52 3.45 0.14 8.55
CA ALA A 52 2.80 1.22 7.81
C ALA A 52 2.16 2.30 8.70
N PHE A 53 1.43 1.88 9.73
CA PHE A 53 0.78 2.78 10.67
C PHE A 53 1.76 3.57 11.53
N GLU A 54 2.94 3.03 11.82
CA GLU A 54 4.01 3.70 12.60
C GLU A 54 4.82 4.66 11.72
N MET A 55 4.88 4.40 10.41
CA MET A 55 5.67 5.20 9.46
C MET A 55 4.87 6.28 8.74
N ALA A 56 3.54 6.18 8.71
CA ALA A 56 2.65 7.12 8.02
C ALA A 56 2.99 8.60 8.31
N SER A 57 3.33 9.35 7.26
CA SER A 57 3.73 10.76 7.39
C SER A 57 2.55 11.66 7.74
N GLY A 58 2.56 12.20 8.96
CA GLY A 58 1.56 13.17 9.42
C GLY A 58 1.43 14.41 8.54
N PRO A 59 2.55 15.06 8.14
CA PRO A 59 2.51 16.21 7.22
C PRO A 59 1.78 15.92 5.90
N VAL A 60 2.02 14.74 5.31
CA VAL A 60 1.38 14.36 4.03
C VAL A 60 -0.11 14.09 4.21
N ILE A 61 -0.51 13.45 5.32
CA ILE A 61 -1.92 13.28 5.67
C ILE A 61 -2.61 14.64 5.77
N LEU A 62 -2.00 15.61 6.45
CA LEU A 62 -2.56 16.95 6.61
C LEU A 62 -2.67 17.70 5.27
N ALA A 63 -1.65 17.59 4.41
CA ALA A 63 -1.69 18.17 3.06
C ALA A 63 -2.82 17.55 2.23
N SER A 64 -2.92 16.22 2.22
CA SER A 64 -3.97 15.49 1.48
C SER A 64 -5.38 15.84 1.97
N LEU A 65 -5.56 16.02 3.28
CA LEU A 65 -6.83 16.49 3.86
C LEU A 65 -7.16 17.92 3.41
N ALA A 66 -6.17 18.81 3.40
CA ALA A 66 -6.34 20.19 2.96
C ALA A 66 -6.72 20.29 1.48
N GLU A 67 -6.09 19.48 0.61
CA GLU A 67 -6.44 19.37 -0.82
C GLU A 67 -7.87 18.87 -1.02
N LYS A 68 -8.35 17.99 -0.13
CA LYS A 68 -9.74 17.51 -0.08
C LYS A 68 -10.70 18.51 0.60
N GLY A 69 -10.27 19.74 0.88
CA GLY A 69 -11.11 20.81 1.40
C GLY A 69 -11.29 20.84 2.92
N VAL A 70 -10.56 20.00 3.68
CA VAL A 70 -10.59 20.04 5.14
C VAL A 70 -9.76 21.23 5.62
N GLN A 71 -10.38 22.14 6.37
CA GLN A 71 -9.74 23.38 6.78
C GLN A 71 -10.10 23.77 8.23
N GLY A 72 -9.44 24.81 8.73
CA GLY A 72 -9.74 25.43 10.01
C GLY A 72 -9.54 24.50 11.21
N ARG A 73 -10.51 24.50 12.12
CA ARG A 73 -10.40 23.78 13.41
C ARG A 73 -10.27 22.27 13.24
N LEU A 74 -10.88 21.69 12.19
CA LEU A 74 -10.83 20.24 11.98
C LEU A 74 -9.45 19.79 11.53
N LEU A 75 -8.83 20.55 10.60
CA LEU A 75 -7.47 20.29 10.16
C LEU A 75 -6.47 20.46 11.31
N ARG A 76 -6.61 21.55 12.08
CA ARG A 76 -5.75 21.81 13.26
C ARG A 76 -5.88 20.73 14.33
N TRP A 77 -7.11 20.30 14.64
CA TRP A 77 -7.32 19.20 15.58
C TRP A 77 -6.66 17.90 15.08
N THR A 78 -6.71 17.65 13.76
CA THR A 78 -6.05 16.46 13.18
C THR A 78 -4.54 16.57 13.25
N GLN A 79 -3.97 17.77 13.11
CA GLN A 79 -2.55 18.03 13.33
C GLN A 79 -2.17 17.74 14.79
N ASP A 80 -2.90 18.31 15.75
CA ASP A 80 -2.67 18.06 17.18
C ASP A 80 -2.81 16.56 17.53
N PHE A 81 -3.68 15.83 16.84
CA PHE A 81 -3.84 14.38 17.01
C PHE A 81 -2.65 13.56 16.50
N LEU A 82 -1.90 14.07 15.50
CA LEU A 82 -0.77 13.38 14.88
C LEU A 82 0.59 13.78 15.50
N SER A 83 0.68 14.99 16.06
CA SER A 83 1.91 15.59 16.60
C SER A 83 2.14 15.33 18.09
N ASP A 84 3.40 15.50 18.53
CA ASP A 84 3.85 15.48 19.94
C ASP A 84 3.36 14.29 20.77
N ARG A 85 3.27 13.12 20.12
CA ARG A 85 2.74 11.91 20.74
C ARG A 85 3.82 11.25 21.59
N GLN A 86 3.46 10.92 22.82
CA GLN A 86 4.32 10.19 23.73
C GLN A 86 3.54 9.03 24.35
N ALA A 87 4.21 7.89 24.54
CA ALA A 87 3.61 6.73 25.22
C ALA A 87 4.61 6.02 26.13
N ARG A 88 4.07 5.27 27.10
CA ARG A 88 4.80 4.33 27.95
C ARG A 88 3.98 3.06 28.11
N VAL A 89 4.64 1.95 28.37
CA VAL A 89 3.99 0.66 28.60
C VAL A 89 4.19 0.25 30.05
N ILE A 90 3.14 -0.30 30.67
CA ILE A 90 3.23 -0.96 31.98
C ILE A 90 3.25 -2.46 31.74
N LEU A 91 4.32 -3.13 32.18
CA LEU A 91 4.42 -4.58 32.17
C LEU A 91 4.69 -5.07 33.59
N GLN A 92 3.78 -5.87 34.13
CA GLN A 92 3.89 -6.44 35.49
C GLN A 92 4.13 -5.39 36.59
N GLY A 93 3.52 -4.21 36.46
CA GLY A 93 3.67 -3.10 37.42
C GLY A 93 4.88 -2.21 37.20
N THR A 94 5.76 -2.54 36.26
CA THR A 94 6.91 -1.70 35.89
C THR A 94 6.58 -0.84 34.68
N LEU A 95 6.83 0.46 34.80
CA LEU A 95 6.65 1.45 33.73
C LEU A 95 7.90 1.53 32.85
N SER A 96 7.75 1.54 31.53
CA SER A 96 8.85 1.80 30.59
C SER A 96 9.27 3.28 30.62
N ASP A 97 10.39 3.57 29.94
CA ASP A 97 10.75 4.94 29.59
C ASP A 97 9.69 5.57 28.66
N LEU A 98 9.67 6.91 28.65
CA LEU A 98 8.84 7.72 27.75
C LEU A 98 9.36 7.59 26.31
N ALA A 99 8.55 7.01 25.44
CA ALA A 99 8.81 6.98 24.00
C ALA A 99 8.06 8.12 23.32
N THR A 100 8.77 8.91 22.52
CA THR A 100 8.19 9.93 21.64
C THR A 100 8.04 9.36 20.23
N PHE A 101 6.90 9.62 19.59
CA PHE A 101 6.59 9.16 18.24
C PHE A 101 6.54 10.35 17.29
N GLU A 102 7.54 10.44 16.41
CA GLU A 102 7.63 11.51 15.41
C GLU A 102 6.70 11.27 14.21
N ASN A 103 6.48 10.00 13.85
CA ASN A 103 5.68 9.59 12.71
C ASN A 103 4.63 8.55 13.07
N GLY A 104 3.70 8.35 12.14
CA GLY A 104 2.63 7.38 12.24
C GLY A 104 1.34 7.94 12.80
N THR A 105 0.35 7.06 12.89
CA THR A 105 -0.95 7.32 13.50
C THR A 105 -1.08 6.51 14.79
N PRO A 106 -1.84 7.00 15.80
CA PRO A 106 -2.03 6.25 17.04
C PRO A 106 -2.68 4.87 16.81
N GLN A 107 -1.98 3.79 17.13
CA GLN A 107 -2.58 2.44 17.06
C GLN A 107 -3.75 2.35 18.06
N GLY A 108 -4.87 1.74 17.62
CA GLY A 108 -6.08 1.60 18.44
C GLY A 108 -7.03 2.80 18.44
N SER A 109 -6.68 3.91 17.77
CA SER A 109 -7.63 5.00 17.54
C SER A 109 -8.57 4.68 16.39
N ILE A 110 -9.86 5.02 16.55
CA ILE A 110 -10.87 4.91 15.50
C ILE A 110 -10.57 5.78 14.27
N LEU A 111 -9.75 6.82 14.43
CA LEU A 111 -9.43 7.77 13.37
C LEU A 111 -8.25 7.33 12.51
N SER A 112 -7.31 6.60 13.11
CA SER A 112 -6.07 6.18 12.45
C SER A 112 -6.29 5.38 11.17
N PRO A 113 -7.23 4.41 11.09
CA PRO A 113 -7.52 3.71 9.84
C PRO A 113 -7.99 4.64 8.71
N PHE A 114 -8.79 5.65 9.02
CA PHE A 114 -9.25 6.62 8.03
C PHE A 114 -8.12 7.51 7.54
N LEU A 115 -7.29 8.04 8.45
CA LEU A 115 -6.13 8.86 8.09
C LEU A 115 -5.09 8.07 7.30
N PHE A 116 -4.92 6.79 7.63
CA PHE A 116 -4.07 5.90 6.86
C PHE A 116 -4.60 5.69 5.43
N ASN A 117 -5.92 5.51 5.26
CA ASN A 117 -6.52 5.45 3.92
C ASN A 117 -6.31 6.75 3.12
N ILE A 118 -6.33 7.93 3.76
CA ILE A 118 -6.00 9.20 3.09
C ILE A 118 -4.57 9.16 2.53
N LEU A 119 -3.62 8.62 3.30
CA LEU A 119 -2.24 8.45 2.84
C LEU A 119 -2.16 7.47 1.66
N VAL A 120 -2.78 6.28 1.79
CA VAL A 120 -2.80 5.24 0.74
C VAL A 120 -3.49 5.74 -0.55
N GLU A 121 -4.43 6.68 -0.45
CA GLU A 121 -5.09 7.28 -1.60
C GLU A 121 -4.12 7.91 -2.59
N ASN A 122 -3.03 8.49 -2.10
CA ASN A 122 -1.96 9.03 -2.93
C ASN A 122 -1.27 7.95 -3.78
N LEU A 123 -1.19 6.71 -3.29
CA LEU A 123 -0.61 5.58 -4.03
C LEU A 123 -1.58 5.02 -5.06
N VAL A 124 -2.83 4.77 -4.66
CA VAL A 124 -3.81 4.16 -5.58
C VAL A 124 -4.25 5.10 -6.69
N SER A 125 -4.05 6.41 -6.52
CA SER A 125 -4.39 7.46 -7.49
C SER A 125 -3.23 7.81 -8.44
N LEU A 126 -2.09 7.11 -8.35
CA LEU A 126 -0.95 7.37 -9.23
C LEU A 126 -1.32 7.19 -10.71
N PRO A 127 -0.88 8.10 -11.60
CA PRO A 127 -1.19 8.03 -13.03
C PRO A 127 -0.30 6.99 -13.74
N LEU A 128 -0.65 5.70 -13.60
CA LEU A 128 0.17 4.57 -14.10
C LEU A 128 -0.24 4.04 -15.49
N GLY A 129 -1.20 4.71 -16.15
CA GLY A 129 -1.74 4.32 -17.45
C GLY A 129 -2.89 3.32 -17.38
N ALA A 130 -3.64 3.19 -18.48
CA ALA A 130 -4.91 2.45 -18.49
C ALA A 130 -4.82 0.94 -18.19
N CYS A 131 -3.65 0.34 -18.42
CA CYS A 131 -3.44 -1.09 -18.18
C CYS A 131 -2.85 -1.40 -16.80
N THR A 132 -2.67 -0.39 -15.96
CA THR A 132 -2.06 -0.50 -14.63
C THR A 132 -2.99 0.07 -13.58
N LYS A 133 -3.23 -0.66 -12.49
CA LYS A 133 -3.99 -0.16 -11.33
C LYS A 133 -3.39 -0.69 -10.04
N ILE A 134 -3.68 -0.01 -8.93
CA ILE A 134 -3.33 -0.47 -7.59
C ILE A 134 -4.62 -0.64 -6.80
N LEU A 135 -4.78 -1.80 -6.18
CA LEU A 135 -5.82 -2.06 -5.19
C LEU A 135 -5.21 -1.97 -3.79
N GLY A 136 -5.86 -1.25 -2.89
CA GLY A 136 -5.41 -1.08 -1.52
C GLY A 136 -6.36 -1.72 -0.51
N TYR A 137 -5.79 -2.56 0.36
CA TYR A 137 -6.47 -3.10 1.53
C TYR A 137 -5.59 -2.88 2.76
N ALA A 138 -5.83 -1.78 3.48
CA ALA A 138 -4.99 -1.35 4.59
C ALA A 138 -3.54 -1.25 4.09
N ASP A 139 -2.61 -1.91 4.75
CA ASP A 139 -1.19 -1.93 4.41
C ASP A 139 -0.82 -2.91 3.28
N ASP A 140 -1.75 -3.74 2.80
CA ASP A 140 -1.54 -4.58 1.64
C ASP A 140 -1.92 -3.85 0.35
N LEU A 141 -0.98 -3.75 -0.60
CA LEU A 141 -1.25 -3.24 -1.95
C LEU A 141 -1.06 -4.31 -3.01
N ALA A 142 -1.98 -4.36 -3.97
CA ALA A 142 -1.85 -5.17 -5.17
C ALA A 142 -1.71 -4.27 -6.40
N LEU A 143 -0.49 -4.16 -6.91
CA LEU A 143 -0.22 -3.52 -8.20
C LEU A 143 -0.47 -4.53 -9.33
N ILE A 144 -1.39 -4.20 -10.22
CA ILE A 144 -1.80 -5.08 -11.32
C ILE A 144 -1.45 -4.39 -12.64
N THR A 145 -0.64 -5.06 -13.47
CA THR A 145 -0.42 -4.67 -14.86
C THR A 145 -1.01 -5.71 -15.80
N THR A 146 -1.65 -5.27 -16.88
CA THR A 146 -2.33 -6.14 -17.84
C THR A 146 -1.95 -5.83 -19.28
N GLY A 147 -2.33 -6.70 -20.22
CA GLY A 147 -2.19 -6.47 -21.65
C GLY A 147 -0.84 -6.90 -22.23
N PRO A 148 -0.56 -6.60 -23.51
CA PRO A 148 0.62 -7.13 -24.21
C PRO A 148 1.96 -6.76 -23.56
N TRP A 149 2.01 -5.59 -22.92
CA TRP A 149 3.21 -5.01 -22.33
C TRP A 149 3.25 -5.09 -20.79
N HIS A 150 2.39 -5.91 -20.18
CA HIS A 150 2.26 -6.08 -18.72
C HIS A 150 3.61 -6.24 -18.00
N ALA A 151 4.54 -7.02 -18.57
CA ALA A 151 5.86 -7.28 -18.00
C ALA A 151 6.80 -6.07 -18.06
N GLN A 152 6.67 -5.19 -19.05
CA GLN A 152 7.43 -3.94 -19.12
C GLN A 152 6.80 -2.87 -18.22
N SER A 153 5.47 -2.75 -18.26
CA SER A 153 4.71 -1.78 -17.46
C SER A 153 4.90 -1.98 -15.96
N VAL A 154 5.10 -3.23 -15.50
CA VAL A 154 5.26 -3.50 -14.05
C VAL A 154 6.50 -2.84 -13.48
N GLN A 155 7.60 -2.77 -14.22
CA GLN A 155 8.83 -2.15 -13.72
C GLN A 155 8.66 -0.64 -13.57
N THR A 156 8.09 0.02 -14.58
CA THR A 156 7.78 1.46 -14.53
C THR A 156 6.83 1.77 -13.37
N ALA A 157 5.81 0.94 -13.18
CA ALA A 157 4.85 1.11 -12.11
C ALA A 157 5.46 0.90 -10.72
N ILE A 158 6.29 -0.14 -10.53
CA ILE A 158 7.04 -0.36 -9.28
C ILE A 158 7.94 0.82 -8.96
N THR A 159 8.63 1.39 -9.96
CA THR A 159 9.49 2.57 -9.76
C THR A 159 8.67 3.79 -9.35
N ALA A 160 7.55 4.06 -10.02
CA ALA A 160 6.67 5.17 -9.66
C ALA A 160 6.13 5.03 -8.23
N VAL A 161 5.66 3.82 -7.88
CA VAL A 161 5.19 3.51 -6.53
C VAL A 161 6.32 3.67 -5.50
N GLY A 162 7.51 3.12 -5.78
CA GLY A 162 8.67 3.22 -4.90
C GLY A 162 9.09 4.67 -4.61
N ASN A 163 9.04 5.55 -5.60
CA ASN A 163 9.32 6.98 -5.41
C ASN A 163 8.26 7.64 -4.52
N SER A 164 6.97 7.40 -4.80
CA SER A 164 5.88 7.95 -3.98
C SER A 164 5.95 7.46 -2.54
N TYR A 165 6.31 6.20 -2.30
CA TYR A 165 6.47 5.68 -0.94
C TYR A 165 7.43 6.51 -0.09
N VAL A 166 8.56 6.93 -0.64
CA VAL A 166 9.54 7.77 0.05
C VAL A 166 8.92 9.11 0.44
N GLU A 167 8.18 9.73 -0.49
CA GLU A 167 7.48 11.00 -0.24
C GLU A 167 6.40 10.87 0.85
N LEU A 168 5.73 9.72 0.90
CA LEU A 168 4.70 9.42 1.91
C LEU A 168 5.28 9.02 3.28
N GLY A 169 6.61 8.94 3.42
CA GLY A 169 7.28 8.45 4.63
C GLY A 169 7.10 6.95 4.86
N LEU A 170 6.68 6.20 3.84
CA LEU A 170 6.45 4.75 3.90
C LEU A 170 7.67 3.98 3.41
N LYS A 171 7.76 2.71 3.81
CA LYS A 171 8.83 1.81 3.38
C LYS A 171 8.27 0.49 2.89
N ILE A 172 8.75 0.04 1.73
CA ILE A 172 8.41 -1.26 1.15
C ILE A 172 9.20 -2.36 1.87
N ASN A 173 8.51 -3.41 2.29
CA ASN A 173 9.15 -4.65 2.69
C ASN A 173 9.50 -5.47 1.45
N THR A 174 10.72 -5.29 0.95
CA THR A 174 11.19 -5.94 -0.28
C THR A 174 11.26 -7.47 -0.16
N THR A 175 11.42 -8.01 1.06
CA THR A 175 11.51 -9.46 1.28
C THR A 175 10.14 -10.15 1.23
N LYS A 176 9.10 -9.44 1.68
CA LYS A 176 7.71 -9.91 1.67
C LYS A 176 6.95 -9.54 0.41
N THR A 177 7.38 -8.52 -0.31
CA THR A 177 6.81 -8.15 -1.62
C THR A 177 7.02 -9.27 -2.64
N LYS A 178 5.95 -9.72 -3.32
CA LYS A 178 5.99 -10.82 -4.31
C LYS A 178 5.22 -10.47 -5.58
N ALA A 179 5.76 -10.88 -6.71
CA ALA A 179 5.08 -10.79 -8.01
C ALA A 179 4.65 -12.17 -8.50
N VAL A 180 3.43 -12.24 -9.05
CA VAL A 180 2.84 -13.42 -9.67
C VAL A 180 2.48 -13.09 -11.11
N HIS A 181 2.93 -13.95 -12.04
CA HIS A 181 2.64 -13.83 -13.45
C HIS A 181 1.44 -14.70 -13.81
N PHE A 182 0.47 -14.11 -14.49
CA PHE A 182 -0.72 -14.77 -15.00
C PHE A 182 -0.67 -14.75 -16.53
N ASP A 183 -0.63 -15.94 -17.13
CA ASP A 183 -0.76 -16.11 -18.57
C ASP A 183 -2.10 -16.80 -18.84
N SER A 184 -2.94 -16.18 -19.67
CA SER A 184 -4.12 -16.85 -20.22
C SER A 184 -3.64 -17.87 -21.24
N GLN A 185 -3.22 -19.05 -20.78
CA GLN A 185 -3.21 -20.23 -21.63
C GLN A 185 -4.56 -20.91 -21.44
N THR A 186 -5.32 -21.00 -22.53
CA THR A 186 -6.28 -22.09 -22.73
C THR A 186 -5.65 -23.39 -22.20
N PRO A 187 -6.38 -24.25 -21.48
CA PRO A 187 -5.81 -25.48 -20.95
C PRO A 187 -5.18 -26.26 -22.11
N ARG A 188 -3.84 -26.32 -22.16
CA ARG A 188 -3.18 -27.27 -23.06
C ARG A 188 -3.59 -28.66 -22.59
N PRO A 189 -4.12 -29.54 -23.47
CA PRO A 189 -4.31 -30.93 -23.08
C PRO A 189 -2.97 -31.45 -22.53
N PRO A 190 -2.99 -32.23 -21.44
CA PRO A 190 -1.76 -32.67 -20.80
C PRO A 190 -0.86 -33.35 -21.85
N PRO A 191 0.41 -32.93 -22.00
CA PRO A 191 1.33 -33.65 -22.86
C PRO A 191 1.39 -35.08 -22.35
N LYS A 192 1.16 -36.05 -23.26
CA LYS A 192 1.42 -37.46 -22.96
C LYS A 192 2.91 -37.55 -22.58
N ALA A 193 3.16 -37.85 -21.31
CA ALA A 193 4.50 -37.84 -20.71
C ALA A 193 5.41 -38.90 -21.37
N PRO A 194 6.74 -38.74 -21.33
CA PRO A 194 7.46 -38.82 -20.06
C PRO A 194 8.51 -37.69 -19.85
N GLY A 195 8.52 -37.11 -18.64
CA GLY A 195 9.76 -36.57 -18.06
C GLY A 195 9.92 -35.06 -17.85
N TYR A 196 8.89 -34.22 -17.98
CA TYR A 196 8.99 -32.79 -17.61
C TYR A 196 7.87 -32.38 -16.64
N GLN A 197 8.23 -32.10 -15.38
CA GLN A 197 7.35 -31.51 -14.39
C GLN A 197 7.44 -29.98 -14.47
N HIS A 198 6.42 -29.35 -15.06
CA HIS A 198 6.19 -27.91 -14.95
C HIS A 198 5.68 -27.62 -13.51
N LYS A 199 6.38 -26.80 -12.73
CA LYS A 199 5.88 -26.33 -11.42
C LYS A 199 5.20 -24.97 -11.59
N LEU A 200 3.86 -24.99 -11.60
CA LEU A 200 3.01 -23.82 -11.40
C LEU A 200 3.30 -23.24 -10.00
N GLY A 201 3.49 -21.92 -9.88
CA GLY A 201 3.70 -21.26 -8.58
C GLY A 201 5.16 -20.99 -8.15
N GLN A 202 6.11 -20.85 -9.07
CA GLN A 202 7.45 -20.39 -8.68
C GLN A 202 7.50 -18.88 -8.41
N GLN A 203 7.96 -18.53 -7.22
CA GLN A 203 8.45 -17.19 -6.87
C GLN A 203 9.62 -16.82 -7.80
N LEU A 204 9.52 -15.68 -8.48
CA LEU A 204 10.68 -15.09 -9.15
C LEU A 204 11.63 -14.51 -8.08
N PRO A 205 12.94 -14.75 -8.17
CA PRO A 205 13.91 -14.01 -7.36
C PRO A 205 13.94 -12.56 -7.83
N LEU A 206 13.24 -11.70 -7.10
CA LEU A 206 13.18 -10.25 -7.33
C LEU A 206 14.57 -9.57 -7.22
N SER A 207 15.61 -10.28 -6.79
CA SER A 207 16.98 -9.75 -6.66
C SER A 207 17.53 -9.15 -7.95
N ARG A 208 17.14 -9.61 -9.14
CA ARG A 208 17.61 -9.03 -10.41
C ARG A 208 16.82 -7.80 -10.88
N HIS A 209 15.60 -7.61 -10.40
CA HIS A 209 14.73 -6.49 -10.78
C HIS A 209 14.74 -5.37 -9.72
N LEU A 210 14.89 -5.70 -8.44
CA LEU A 210 15.09 -4.76 -7.33
C LEU A 210 16.52 -4.22 -7.26
N ALA A 211 17.52 -4.91 -7.82
CA ALA A 211 18.90 -4.42 -7.91
C ALA A 211 19.09 -3.25 -8.88
N ARG A 212 18.01 -2.80 -9.56
CA ARG A 212 18.00 -1.62 -10.44
C ARG A 212 17.31 -0.40 -9.83
N LEU A 213 16.91 -0.48 -8.56
CA LEU A 213 16.57 0.71 -7.80
C LEU A 213 17.83 1.59 -7.67
N PRO A 214 17.71 2.93 -7.79
CA PRO A 214 18.81 3.84 -7.52
C PRO A 214 19.48 3.52 -6.16
N ALA A 215 20.82 3.52 -6.11
CA ALA A 215 21.59 3.09 -4.93
C ALA A 215 21.25 3.91 -3.67
N ASP A 216 20.81 5.14 -3.86
CA ASP A 216 20.26 6.09 -2.90
C ASP A 216 19.00 5.59 -2.17
N LEU A 217 18.27 4.60 -2.73
CA LEU A 217 17.16 3.93 -2.05
C LEU A 217 17.57 2.69 -1.23
N GLN A 218 18.83 2.25 -1.33
CA GLN A 218 19.39 1.15 -0.53
C GLN A 218 20.17 1.64 0.70
N GLU A 219 20.60 2.91 0.71
CA GLU A 219 21.31 3.54 1.83
C GLU A 219 20.46 4.61 2.54
N ILE A 220 19.47 4.16 3.32
CA ILE A 220 19.12 4.85 4.58
C ILE A 220 19.36 3.83 5.69
N ARG A 221 20.64 3.47 5.85
CA ARG A 221 21.16 2.83 7.06
C ARG A 221 22.02 3.87 7.77
N GLY A 222 21.49 4.40 8.88
CA GLY A 222 22.29 5.19 9.82
C GLY A 222 21.63 6.50 10.19
N ARG A 223 20.65 6.41 11.10
CA ARG A 223 20.38 7.32 12.22
C ARG A 223 19.07 6.85 12.87
N TYR A 224 19.23 5.81 13.69
CA TYR A 224 18.38 5.61 14.86
C TYR A 224 18.92 6.50 15.97
#